data_AF-A0A2L0I0C0-F1
#
_entry.id   AF-A0A2L0I0C0-F1
#
_cell.length_a   1.000
_cell.length_b   1.000
_cell.length_c   1.000
_cell.angle_alpha   90.00
_cell.angle_beta   90.00
_cell.angle_gamma   90.00
#
_symmetry.space_group_name_H-M   'P 1'
#
loop_
_entity.id
_entity.type
_entity.pdbx_description
1 polymer ?
#
loop_
_entity_poly.entity_id
_entity_poly.type
_entity_poly.pdbx_seq_one_letter_code
_entity_poly.pdbx_strand_id
1 'polypeptide(L)'
;MSNANLPAQSVIDHLCAFKKYHLKQLNSLVHTGKQSFTRDVMGYTDEMLITLMRQSNNLITVSSQIMLKHTVPDKQKFIHHLINKYRPCFFLDEDVDPAVKERVEKYFAK
;
A
#
# COMPACT_ATOMS: atom_id res chain seq x y z
N MET A 1 19.88 -11.14 2.75
CA MET A 1 19.08 -11.61 3.92
C MET A 1 18.03 -12.64 3.48
N SER A 2 18.41 -13.67 2.72
CA SER A 2 17.45 -14.47 1.92
C SER A 2 17.12 -15.87 2.44
N ASN A 3 17.59 -16.28 3.62
CA ASN A 3 17.55 -17.71 4.00
C ASN A 3 16.68 -18.04 5.23
N ALA A 4 15.86 -17.10 5.71
CA ALA A 4 14.93 -17.39 6.80
C ALA A 4 13.50 -17.40 6.27
N ASN A 5 12.90 -18.59 6.18
CA ASN A 5 11.48 -18.77 5.87
C ASN A 5 10.67 -18.35 7.11
N LEU A 6 10.62 -17.03 7.36
CA LEU A 6 10.03 -16.49 8.57
C LEU A 6 8.50 -16.62 8.49
N PRO A 7 7.81 -17.01 9.58
CA PRO A 7 6.35 -17.08 9.61
C PRO A 7 5.62 -15.78 9.22
N ALA A 8 6.35 -14.65 9.21
CA ALA A 8 5.88 -13.31 8.85
C ALA A 8 6.40 -12.82 7.48
N GLN A 9 7.02 -13.67 6.66
CA GLN A 9 7.61 -13.27 5.38
C GLN A 9 6.62 -12.52 4.49
N SER A 10 5.39 -13.03 4.35
CA SER A 10 4.34 -12.39 3.54
C SER A 10 3.97 -10.98 4.03
N VAL A 11 4.01 -10.76 5.35
CA VAL A 11 3.77 -9.45 5.96
C VAL A 11 4.93 -8.51 5.67
N ILE A 12 6.16 -8.99 5.79
CA ILE A 12 7.39 -8.23 5.50
C ILE A 12 7.40 -7.82 4.02
N ASP A 13 7.08 -8.73 3.12
CA ASP A 13 7.03 -8.46 1.68
C ASP A 13 5.98 -7.40 1.34
N HIS A 14 4.79 -7.47 1.97
CA HIS A 14 3.74 -6.46 1.80
C HIS A 14 4.17 -5.09 2.35
N LEU A 15 4.82 -5.04 3.52
CA LEU A 15 5.39 -3.80 4.08
C LEU A 15 6.47 -3.20 3.18
N CYS A 16 7.35 -4.03 2.63
CA CYS A 16 8.37 -3.62 1.67
C CYS A 16 7.74 -3.06 0.40
N ALA A 17 6.73 -3.71 -0.16
CA ALA A 17 5.99 -3.23 -1.33
C ALA A 17 5.30 -1.88 -1.03
N PHE A 18 4.63 -1.75 0.11
CA PHE A 18 4.01 -0.48 0.53
C PHE A 18 5.04 0.65 0.65
N LYS A 19 6.17 0.38 1.30
CA LYS A 19 7.27 1.35 1.44
C LYS A 19 7.85 1.75 0.08
N LYS A 20 8.00 0.78 -0.83
CA LYS A 20 8.58 0.96 -2.17
C LYS A 20 7.67 1.79 -3.07
N TYR A 21 6.38 1.50 -3.09
CA TYR A 21 5.45 2.04 -4.10
C TYR A 21 4.54 3.17 -3.61
N HIS A 22 4.36 3.37 -2.30
CA HIS A 22 3.35 4.30 -1.78
C HIS A 22 3.88 5.33 -0.78
N LEU A 23 4.90 5.01 0.02
CA LEU A 23 5.35 5.86 1.13
C LEU A 23 5.82 7.25 0.67
N LYS A 24 6.50 7.34 -0.49
CA LYS A 24 6.99 8.62 -1.00
C LYS A 24 5.86 9.51 -1.51
N GLN A 25 4.85 8.97 -2.21
CA GLN A 25 3.68 9.76 -2.62
C GLN A 25 2.90 10.25 -1.39
N LEU A 26 2.68 9.39 -0.39
CA LEU A 26 2.01 9.76 0.87
C LEU A 26 2.75 10.88 1.61
N ASN A 27 4.08 10.79 1.74
CA ASN A 27 4.86 11.85 2.39
C ASN A 27 4.85 13.16 1.58
N SER A 28 4.92 13.07 0.25
CA SER A 28 4.82 14.23 -0.64
C SER A 28 3.45 14.91 -0.55
N LEU A 29 2.38 14.13 -0.37
CA LEU A 29 1.02 14.62 -0.15
C LEU A 29 0.92 15.45 1.13
N VAL A 30 1.52 14.98 2.24
CA VAL A 30 1.43 15.66 3.53
C VAL A 30 2.31 16.92 3.59
N HIS A 31 3.43 16.96 2.83
CA HIS A 31 4.47 17.98 3.03
C HIS A 31 4.71 18.96 1.85
N THR A 32 3.87 19.00 0.81
CA THR A 32 4.01 19.99 -0.27
C THR A 32 3.22 21.29 0.02
N GLY A 33 3.88 22.24 0.70
CA GLY A 33 3.31 23.53 1.14
C GLY A 33 2.66 24.42 0.07
N LYS A 34 3.01 24.23 -1.22
CA LYS A 34 2.43 24.97 -2.36
C LYS A 34 1.13 24.32 -2.89
N GLN A 35 0.97 23.01 -2.69
CA GLN A 35 -0.24 22.26 -3.01
C GLN A 35 -1.27 22.36 -1.88
N SER A 36 -0.84 22.50 -0.61
CA SER A 36 -1.76 22.67 0.52
C SER A 36 -2.63 23.92 0.44
N PHE A 37 -2.13 25.04 -0.11
CA PHE A 37 -2.93 26.27 -0.28
C PHE A 37 -4.01 26.13 -1.36
N THR A 38 -3.66 25.61 -2.55
CA THR A 38 -4.62 25.35 -3.62
C THR A 38 -5.66 24.28 -3.24
N ARG A 39 -5.25 23.32 -2.42
CA ARG A 39 -6.05 22.19 -1.94
C ARG A 39 -7.01 22.54 -0.80
N ASP A 40 -6.68 23.56 -0.01
CA ASP A 40 -7.60 24.15 0.97
C ASP A 40 -8.78 24.85 0.29
N VAL A 41 -8.56 25.37 -0.92
CA VAL A 41 -9.56 26.11 -1.71
C VAL A 41 -10.31 25.22 -2.72
N MET A 42 -9.62 24.30 -3.40
CA MET A 42 -10.17 23.51 -4.51
C MET A 42 -10.45 22.04 -4.16
N GLY A 43 -10.02 21.56 -2.99
CA GLY A 43 -10.10 20.15 -2.62
C GLY A 43 -9.17 19.24 -3.44
N TYR A 44 -9.35 17.93 -3.29
CA TYR A 44 -8.71 16.91 -4.12
C TYR A 44 -9.67 16.43 -5.21
N THR A 45 -9.15 15.96 -6.33
CA THR A 45 -9.98 15.25 -7.32
C THR A 45 -10.45 13.92 -6.74
N ASP A 46 -11.65 13.49 -7.11
CA ASP A 46 -12.24 12.24 -6.63
C ASP A 46 -11.35 11.03 -6.95
N GLU A 47 -10.72 10.99 -8.13
CA GLU A 47 -9.78 9.93 -8.51
C GLU A 47 -8.58 9.83 -7.55
N MET A 48 -8.08 10.97 -7.09
CA MET A 48 -6.96 11.04 -6.16
C MET A 48 -7.39 10.61 -4.76
N LEU A 49 -8.57 11.05 -4.30
CA LEU A 49 -9.16 10.61 -3.02
C LEU A 49 -9.43 9.11 -3.00
N ILE A 50 -10.02 8.57 -4.07
CA ILE A 50 -10.27 7.14 -4.24
C ILE A 50 -8.96 6.36 -4.19
N THR A 51 -7.93 6.82 -4.90
CA THR A 51 -6.61 6.17 -4.86
C THR A 51 -6.00 6.20 -3.45
N LEU A 52 -6.12 7.33 -2.74
CA LEU A 52 -5.63 7.45 -1.37
C LEU A 52 -6.35 6.50 -0.43
N MET A 53 -7.69 6.43 -0.50
CA MET A 53 -8.49 5.51 0.30
C MET A 53 -8.11 4.05 0.03
N ARG A 54 -7.89 3.69 -1.24
CA ARG A 54 -7.44 2.34 -1.63
C ARG A 54 -6.06 2.00 -1.04
N GLN A 55 -5.12 2.94 -1.06
CA GLN A 55 -3.80 2.76 -0.44
C GLN A 55 -3.88 2.66 1.10
N SER A 56 -4.75 3.44 1.74
CA SER A 56 -5.01 3.33 3.19
C SER A 56 -5.57 1.96 3.57
N ASN A 57 -6.46 1.39 2.76
CA ASN A 57 -6.99 0.04 2.97
C ASN A 57 -5.91 -1.04 2.89
N ASN A 58 -4.91 -0.89 2.02
CA ASN A 58 -3.76 -1.80 1.98
C ASN A 58 -2.98 -1.75 3.31
N LEU A 59 -2.76 -0.56 3.88
CA LEU A 59 -2.05 -0.41 5.15
C LEU A 59 -2.79 -1.09 6.30
N ILE A 60 -4.11 -0.87 6.41
CA ILE A 60 -4.97 -1.53 7.40
C ILE A 60 -4.94 -3.06 7.23
N THR A 61 -4.87 -3.53 5.99
CA THR A 61 -4.76 -4.95 5.67
C THR A 61 -3.47 -5.55 6.20
N VAL A 62 -2.34 -4.87 6.04
CA VAL A 62 -1.06 -5.31 6.62
C VAL A 62 -1.15 -5.41 8.14
N SER A 63 -1.69 -4.37 8.80
CA SER A 63 -1.91 -4.39 10.25
C SER A 63 -2.79 -5.57 10.68
N SER A 64 -3.85 -5.86 9.91
CA SER A 64 -4.74 -6.99 10.14
C SER A 64 -4.03 -8.34 9.95
N GLN A 65 -3.15 -8.46 8.95
CA GLN A 65 -2.35 -9.68 8.73
C GLN A 65 -1.40 -9.94 9.90
N ILE A 66 -0.76 -8.89 10.44
CA ILE A 66 0.08 -8.95 11.65
C ILE A 66 -0.76 -9.42 12.83
N MET A 67 -1.87 -8.72 13.12
CA MET A 67 -2.74 -9.06 14.25
C MET A 67 -3.24 -10.51 14.16
N LEU A 68 -3.75 -10.94 13.00
CA LEU A 68 -4.24 -12.31 12.83
C LEU A 68 -3.12 -13.36 13.00
N LYS A 69 -1.91 -13.09 12.50
CA LYS A 69 -0.76 -14.00 12.70
C LYS A 69 -0.51 -14.27 14.20
N HIS A 70 -0.69 -13.26 15.04
CA HIS A 70 -0.38 -13.33 16.47
C HIS A 70 -1.57 -13.67 17.37
N THR A 71 -2.81 -13.53 16.90
CA THR A 71 -4.02 -13.72 17.72
C THR A 71 -4.83 -14.95 17.34
N VAL A 72 -4.86 -15.35 16.06
CA VAL A 72 -5.66 -16.48 15.61
C VAL A 72 -4.89 -17.29 14.55
N PRO A 73 -4.31 -18.45 14.91
CA PRO A 73 -3.64 -19.34 13.96
C PRO A 73 -4.53 -19.66 12.74
N ASP A 74 -3.91 -19.75 11.56
CA ASP A 74 -4.52 -20.17 10.29
C ASP A 74 -5.67 -19.33 9.69
N LYS A 75 -6.01 -18.17 10.24
CA LYS A 75 -7.05 -17.28 9.66
C LYS A 75 -6.57 -16.24 8.65
N GLN A 76 -5.31 -16.28 8.24
CA GLN A 76 -4.77 -15.35 7.21
C GLN A 76 -5.45 -15.51 5.84
N LYS A 77 -6.03 -16.68 5.55
CA LYS A 77 -6.84 -16.93 4.35
C LYS A 77 -8.09 -16.05 4.28
N PHE A 78 -8.63 -15.64 5.43
CA PHE A 78 -9.78 -14.75 5.50
C PHE A 78 -9.48 -13.38 4.89
N ILE A 79 -8.26 -12.87 5.10
CA ILE A 79 -7.84 -11.59 4.51
C ILE A 79 -7.76 -11.69 2.99
N HIS A 80 -7.24 -12.79 2.44
CA HIS A 80 -7.25 -13.01 0.99
C HIS A 80 -8.67 -13.02 0.43
N HIS A 81 -9.61 -13.68 1.11
CA HIS A 81 -11.02 -13.64 0.72
C HIS A 81 -11.58 -12.22 0.71
N LEU A 82 -11.29 -11.41 1.73
CA LEU A 82 -11.73 -10.02 1.81
C LEU A 82 -11.12 -9.14 0.70
N ILE A 83 -9.83 -9.28 0.42
CA ILE A 83 -9.16 -8.57 -0.67
C ILE A 83 -9.81 -8.90 -2.00
N ASN A 84 -10.08 -10.18 -2.28
CA ASN A 84 -10.71 -10.61 -3.52
C ASN A 84 -12.15 -10.09 -3.63
N LYS A 85 -12.93 -10.19 -2.54
CA LYS A 85 -14.34 -9.74 -2.51
C LYS A 85 -14.47 -8.24 -2.69
N TYR A 86 -13.55 -7.45 -2.14
CA TYR A 86 -13.56 -5.99 -2.18
C TYR A 86 -12.40 -5.43 -3.00
N ARG A 87 -11.97 -6.13 -4.06
CA ARG A 87 -10.80 -5.77 -4.89
C ARG A 87 -10.76 -4.31 -5.34
N PRO A 88 -11.87 -3.66 -5.75
CA PRO A 88 -11.88 -2.24 -6.14
C PRO A 88 -11.48 -1.29 -5.00
N CYS A 89 -11.61 -1.72 -3.74
CA CYS A 89 -11.26 -0.93 -2.56
C CYS A 89 -9.77 -1.00 -2.21
N PHE A 90 -8.95 -1.76 -2.95
CA PHE A 90 -7.51 -1.92 -2.70
C PHE A 90 -6.69 -1.43 -3.89
N PHE A 91 -5.44 -1.02 -3.64
CA PHE A 91 -4.51 -0.57 -4.67
C PHE A 91 -3.34 -1.55 -4.77
N LEU A 92 -3.42 -2.56 -5.62
CA LEU A 92 -2.42 -3.63 -5.69
C LEU A 92 -1.33 -3.31 -6.73
N ASP A 93 -0.26 -4.11 -6.77
CA ASP A 93 0.86 -3.94 -7.70
C ASP A 93 0.45 -3.92 -9.18
N GLU A 94 -0.65 -4.59 -9.52
CA GLU A 94 -1.26 -4.60 -10.85
C GLU A 94 -2.00 -3.30 -11.20
N ASP A 95 -2.35 -2.48 -10.20
CA ASP A 95 -2.95 -1.14 -10.39
C ASP A 95 -1.89 -0.04 -10.58
N VAL A 96 -0.60 -0.35 -10.37
CA VAL A 96 0.48 0.63 -10.54
C VAL A 96 0.69 0.88 -12.02
N ASP A 97 0.66 2.16 -12.41
CA ASP A 97 0.99 2.59 -13.77
C ASP A 97 2.34 1.96 -14.22
N PRO A 98 2.41 1.30 -15.39
CA PRO A 98 3.61 0.59 -15.83
C PRO A 98 4.86 1.46 -15.90
N ALA A 99 4.74 2.72 -16.32
CA ALA A 99 5.88 3.64 -16.40
C ALA A 99 6.36 4.07 -15.00
N VAL A 100 5.43 4.24 -14.06
CA VAL A 100 5.76 4.45 -12.64
C VAL A 100 6.46 3.23 -12.06
N LYS A 101 5.94 2.03 -12.34
CA LYS A 101 6.50 0.76 -11.86
C LYS A 101 7.95 0.58 -12.33
N GLU A 102 8.19 0.75 -13.63
CA GLU A 102 9.53 0.65 -14.24
C GLU A 102 10.51 1.67 -13.63
N ARG A 103 10.08 2.93 -13.47
CA ARG A 103 10.90 3.98 -12.85
C ARG A 103 11.28 3.65 -11.40
N VAL A 104 10.34 3.13 -10.62
CA VAL A 104 10.57 2.73 -9.23
C VAL A 104 11.49 1.52 -9.17
N GLU A 105 11.29 0.51 -10.00
CA GLU A 105 12.17 -0.67 -10.07
C GLU A 105 13.61 -0.29 -10.42
N LYS A 106 13.81 0.56 -11.43
CA LYS A 106 15.13 1.10 -11.80
C LYS A 106 15.83 1.83 -10.64
N TYR A 107 15.08 2.54 -9.80
CA TYR A 107 15.64 3.25 -8.64
C TYR A 107 16.17 2.30 -7.56
N PHE A 108 15.47 1.19 -7.31
CA PHE A 108 15.82 0.21 -6.29
C PHE A 108 16.71 -0.94 -6.79
N ALA A 109 17.01 -1.02 -8.09
CA ALA A 109 17.92 -1.99 -8.68
C ALA A 109 19.41 -1.58 -8.58
N LYS A 110 19.69 -0.39 -8.05
CA LYS A 110 21.03 0.07 -7.64
C LYS A 110 21.31 -0.29 -6.19
#